data_AF-A0A538GQJ6-F1
#
_entry.id   AF-A0A538GQJ6-F1
#
_cell.length_a   1.000
_cell.length_b   1.000
_cell.length_c   1.000
_cell.angle_alpha   90.00
_cell.angle_beta   90.00
_cell.angle_gamma   90.00
#
_symmetry.space_group_name_H-M   'P 1'
#
loop_
_entity.id
_entity.type
_entity.pdbx_description
1 polymer ?
#
loop_
_entity_poly.entity_id
_entity_poly.type
_entity_poly.pdbx_seq_one_letter_code
_entity_poly.pdbx_strand_id
1 'polypeptide(L)'
;EERIRAAAAATDGWLYLVSVTGTTGARTELSPALPPFVERVRAVSDVPLYVGFGISTPELARAVGDLADGVVVGSRAVEVAEGGTSALRGFVASLRAALDGS
;
A
#
# COMPACT_ATOMS: atom_id res chain seq x y z
N GLU A 1 -13.51 8.93 -12.92
CA GLU A 1 -13.77 9.63 -11.64
C GLU A 1 -15.06 9.16 -10.98
N GLU A 2 -16.17 9.02 -11.73
CA GLU A 2 -17.48 8.59 -11.19
C GLU A 2 -17.44 7.31 -10.33
N ARG A 3 -16.70 6.28 -10.75
CA ARG A 3 -16.53 5.05 -9.95
C ARG A 3 -15.79 5.25 -8.63
N ILE A 4 -14.82 6.16 -8.57
CA ILE A 4 -14.06 6.46 -7.35
C ILE A 4 -14.98 7.20 -6.38
N ARG A 5 -15.74 8.18 -6.89
CA ARG A 5 -16.70 8.96 -6.10
C ARG A 5 -17.80 8.07 -5.50
N ALA A 6 -18.31 7.11 -6.28
CA ALA A 6 -19.27 6.12 -5.79
C ALA A 6 -18.68 5.19 -4.71
N ALA A 7 -17.44 4.74 -4.87
CA ALA A 7 -16.76 3.93 -3.86
C ALA A 7 -16.52 4.73 -2.57
N ALA A 8 -16.06 5.98 -2.68
CA ALA A 8 -15.84 6.86 -1.54
C ALA A 8 -17.13 7.13 -0.76
N ALA A 9 -18.23 7.42 -1.44
CA ALA A 9 -19.53 7.69 -0.81
C ALA A 9 -20.13 6.46 -0.11
N ALA A 10 -19.72 5.25 -0.48
CA ALA A 10 -20.19 3.99 0.10
C ALA A 10 -19.24 3.42 1.17
N THR A 11 -18.17 4.14 1.53
CA THR A 11 -17.11 3.64 2.42
C THR A 11 -16.97 4.51 3.65
N ASP A 12 -17.19 3.94 4.84
CA ASP A 12 -17.01 4.64 6.13
C ASP A 12 -15.61 4.46 6.74
N GLY A 13 -14.76 3.63 6.14
CA GLY A 13 -13.46 3.23 6.68
C GLY A 13 -12.27 3.82 5.92
N TRP A 14 -11.90 3.16 4.81
CA TRP A 14 -10.73 3.50 4.00
C TRP A 14 -10.88 2.92 2.60
N LEU A 15 -10.28 3.58 1.60
CA LEU A 15 -10.23 3.08 0.23
C LEU A 15 -8.98 2.25 0.00
N TYR A 16 -9.17 1.04 -0.53
CA TYR A 16 -8.08 0.18 -0.96
C TYR A 16 -7.68 0.47 -2.42
N LEU A 17 -6.48 1.02 -2.61
CA LEU A 17 -5.92 1.32 -3.91
C LEU A 17 -5.05 0.17 -4.41
N VAL A 18 -5.60 -0.57 -5.37
CA VAL A 18 -4.87 -1.60 -6.10
C VAL A 18 -4.38 -0.99 -7.42
N SER A 19 -3.06 -0.94 -7.61
CA SER A 19 -2.47 -0.51 -8.88
C SER A 19 -2.60 -1.63 -9.93
N VAL A 20 -3.76 -1.70 -10.60
CA VAL A 20 -4.03 -2.72 -11.63
C VAL A 20 -3.47 -2.29 -12.99
N THR A 21 -2.16 -2.31 -13.18
CA THR A 21 -1.51 -2.25 -14.52
C THR A 21 -0.14 -2.93 -14.53
N GLY A 22 -0.13 -4.25 -14.33
CA GLY A 22 1.00 -5.10 -14.72
C GLY A 22 1.27 -6.24 -13.74
N THR A 23 0.96 -7.45 -14.22
CA THR A 23 1.33 -8.79 -13.73
C THR A 23 1.99 -8.88 -12.36
N THR A 24 1.29 -9.59 -11.48
CA THR A 24 1.73 -10.15 -10.18
C THR A 24 3.21 -10.55 -10.17
N GLY A 25 3.98 -9.89 -9.31
CA GLY A 25 5.38 -10.18 -9.02
C GLY A 25 5.95 -9.11 -8.10
N ALA A 26 6.87 -9.48 -7.21
CA ALA A 26 7.58 -8.53 -6.36
C ALA A 26 8.27 -7.48 -7.25
N ARG A 27 7.75 -6.25 -7.28
CA ARG A 27 8.46 -5.13 -7.89
C ARG A 27 9.45 -4.60 -6.87
N THR A 28 10.67 -4.36 -7.30
CA THR A 28 11.70 -3.65 -6.52
C THR A 28 11.49 -2.14 -6.53
N GLU A 29 10.60 -1.62 -7.38
CA GLU A 29 10.38 -0.19 -7.57
C GLU A 29 8.89 0.18 -7.55
N LEU A 30 8.61 1.39 -7.08
CA LEU A 30 7.28 1.98 -7.06
C LEU A 30 6.78 2.19 -8.49
N SER A 31 5.51 1.85 -8.75
CA SER A 31 4.91 2.14 -10.05
C SER A 31 4.88 3.66 -10.30
N PRO A 32 5.41 4.17 -11.43
CA PRO A 32 5.37 5.60 -11.73
C PRO A 32 3.94 6.11 -11.94
N ALA A 33 2.99 5.20 -12.16
CA ALA A 33 1.57 5.53 -12.26
C ALA A 33 0.89 5.70 -10.89
N LEU A 34 1.54 5.32 -9.78
CA LEU A 34 0.93 5.37 -8.45
C LEU A 34 0.73 6.80 -7.92
N PRO A 35 1.75 7.69 -7.89
CA PRO A 35 1.55 9.07 -7.42
C PRO A 35 0.38 9.80 -8.11
N PRO A 36 0.29 9.88 -9.45
CA PRO A 36 -0.82 10.57 -10.11
C PRO A 36 -2.15 9.82 -9.96
N PHE A 37 -2.14 8.54 -9.59
CA PHE A 37 -3.37 7.83 -9.26
C PHE A 37 -3.87 8.20 -7.86
N VAL A 38 -2.98 8.21 -6.86
CA VAL A 38 -3.31 8.62 -5.49
C VAL A 38 -3.83 10.05 -5.46
N GLU A 39 -3.16 10.99 -6.15
CA GLU A 39 -3.61 12.39 -6.26
C GLU A 39 -5.02 12.52 -6.82
N ARG A 40 -5.34 11.80 -7.90
CA ARG A 40 -6.68 11.80 -8.50
C ARG A 40 -7.75 11.25 -7.57
N VAL A 41 -7.42 10.25 -6.74
CA VAL A 41 -8.36 9.70 -5.76
C VAL A 41 -8.56 10.68 -4.60
N ARG A 42 -7.48 11.25 -4.06
CA ARG A 42 -7.54 12.28 -3.00
C ARG A 42 -8.37 13.49 -3.44
N ALA A 43 -8.30 13.88 -4.71
CA ALA A 43 -9.09 15.01 -5.22
C ALA A 43 -10.61 14.79 -5.19
N VAL A 44 -11.09 13.55 -5.01
CA VAL A 44 -12.52 13.21 -5.05
C VAL A 44 -12.98 12.39 -3.85
N SER A 45 -12.14 12.27 -2.81
CA SER A 45 -12.40 11.46 -1.63
C SER A 45 -11.62 11.94 -0.42
N ASP A 46 -12.32 12.08 0.71
CA ASP A 46 -11.75 12.50 1.99
C ASP A 46 -11.45 11.33 2.94
N VAL A 47 -11.71 10.08 2.51
CA VAL A 47 -11.44 8.91 3.36
C VAL A 47 -9.99 8.45 3.23
N PRO A 48 -9.41 7.83 4.27
CA PRO A 48 -8.04 7.33 4.25
C PRO A 48 -7.79 6.39 3.06
N LEU A 49 -6.63 6.54 2.42
CA LEU A 49 -6.20 5.76 1.26
C LEU A 49 -5.11 4.77 1.66
N TYR A 50 -5.37 3.49 1.44
CA TYR A 50 -4.40 2.42 1.67
C TYR A 50 -3.97 1.81 0.35
N VAL A 51 -2.67 1.75 0.10
CA VAL A 51 -2.14 1.19 -1.14
C VAL A 51 -1.60 -0.21 -0.89
N GLY A 52 -1.99 -1.16 -1.73
CA GLY A 52 -1.50 -2.53 -1.65
C GLY A 52 -1.23 -3.13 -3.02
N PHE A 53 0.05 -3.17 -3.41
CA PHE A 53 0.55 -4.01 -4.49
C PHE A 53 2.08 -3.99 -4.53
N GLY A 54 2.74 -5.16 -4.52
CA GLY A 54 4.19 -5.28 -4.73
C GLY A 54 5.10 -4.74 -3.61
N ILE A 55 4.54 -4.27 -2.49
CA ILE A 55 5.30 -3.78 -1.34
C ILE A 55 5.97 -4.98 -0.66
N SER A 56 7.29 -5.07 -0.80
CA SER A 56 8.08 -6.21 -0.33
C SER A 56 9.27 -5.82 0.55
N THR A 57 9.59 -4.53 0.62
CA THR A 57 10.70 -4.01 1.42
C THR A 57 10.28 -2.79 2.24
N PRO A 58 11.01 -2.46 3.33
CA PRO A 58 10.75 -1.26 4.13
C PRO A 58 10.87 0.04 3.32
N GLU A 59 11.78 0.11 2.35
CA GLU A 59 11.99 1.29 1.51
C GLU A 59 10.78 1.54 0.61
N LEU A 60 10.20 0.47 0.04
CA LEU A 60 8.95 0.56 -0.72
C LEU A 60 7.78 0.95 0.18
N ALA A 61 7.72 0.41 1.41
CA ALA A 61 6.68 0.80 2.36
C ALA A 61 6.77 2.30 2.69
N ARG A 62 7.96 2.82 2.96
CA ARG A 62 8.18 4.26 3.17
C ARG A 62 7.76 5.08 1.96
N ALA A 63 8.23 4.72 0.76
CA ALA A 63 7.89 5.44 -0.47
C ALA A 63 6.38 5.48 -0.75
N VAL A 64 5.64 4.43 -0.37
CA VAL A 64 4.17 4.42 -0.47
C VAL A 64 3.54 5.23 0.66
N GLY A 65 4.06 5.13 1.89
CA GLY A 65 3.60 5.91 3.04
C GLY A 65 3.76 7.43 2.85
N ASP A 66 4.74 7.86 2.05
CA ASP A 66 4.90 9.27 1.65
C ASP A 66 3.77 9.77 0.74
N LEU A 67 2.97 8.86 0.15
CA LEU A 67 1.91 9.18 -0.81
C LEU A 67 0.50 8.90 -0.24
N ALA A 68 0.37 7.83 0.53
CA ALA A 68 -0.89 7.27 1.00
C ALA A 68 -0.95 7.19 2.53
N ASP A 69 -2.16 7.07 3.08
CA ASP A 69 -2.36 7.05 4.54
C ASP A 69 -1.98 5.69 5.17
N GLY A 70 -1.75 4.67 4.34
CA GLY A 70 -1.26 3.38 4.78
C GLY A 70 -0.82 2.45 3.66
N VAL A 71 -0.17 1.36 4.07
CA VAL A 71 0.32 0.30 3.18
C VAL A 71 -0.31 -1.04 3.52
N VAL A 72 -0.53 -1.86 2.51
CA VAL A 72 -0.99 -3.25 2.67
C VAL A 72 0.03 -4.20 2.07
N VAL A 73 0.48 -5.16 2.88
CA VAL A 73 1.51 -6.15 2.52
C VAL A 73 0.92 -7.55 2.65
N GLY A 74 0.72 -8.23 1.51
CA GLY A 74 0.14 -9.57 1.45
C GLY A 74 1.19 -10.65 1.17
N SER A 75 1.52 -10.87 -0.10
CA SER A 75 2.37 -11.98 -0.57
C SER A 75 3.69 -12.10 0.20
N ARG A 76 4.40 -10.98 0.39
CA ARG A 76 5.67 -10.99 1.11
C ARG A 76 5.52 -11.36 2.59
N ALA A 77 4.43 -10.94 3.23
CA ALA A 77 4.16 -11.30 4.61
C ALA A 77 3.90 -12.81 4.75
N VAL A 78 3.18 -13.41 3.79
CA VAL A 78 2.95 -14.86 3.75
C VAL A 78 4.26 -15.62 3.56
N GLU A 79 5.08 -15.23 2.57
CA GLU A 79 6.41 -15.84 2.34
C GLU A 79 7.30 -15.78 3.59
N VAL A 80 7.37 -14.63 4.27
CA VAL A 80 8.17 -14.49 5.49
C VAL A 80 7.59 -15.33 6.63
N ALA A 81 6.26 -15.47 6.71
CA ALA A 81 5.60 -16.28 7.72
C ALA A 81 5.91 -17.78 7.61
N GLU A 82 6.33 -18.27 6.44
CA GLU A 82 6.85 -19.64 6.28
C GLU A 82 8.10 -19.89 7.14
N GLY A 83 8.88 -18.83 7.43
CA GLY A 83 10.01 -18.85 8.38
C GLY A 83 9.58 -18.79 9.86
N GLY A 84 8.28 -18.78 10.14
CA GLY A 84 7.69 -18.76 11.48
C GLY A 84 7.37 -17.37 12.02
N THR A 85 6.66 -17.34 13.15
CA THR A 85 6.12 -16.11 13.76
C THR A 85 7.20 -15.06 14.09
N SER A 86 8.42 -15.51 14.44
CA SER A 86 9.54 -14.60 14.71
C SER A 86 9.97 -13.84 13.46
N ALA A 87 10.07 -14.53 12.32
CA ALA A 87 10.41 -13.92 11.04
C ALA A 87 9.35 -12.90 10.62
N LEU A 88 8.07 -13.27 10.72
CA LEU A 88 6.96 -12.35 10.42
C LEU A 88 6.98 -11.12 11.32
N ARG A 89 7.21 -11.30 12.63
CA ARG A 89 7.32 -10.18 13.58
C ARG A 89 8.47 -9.24 13.20
N GLY A 90 9.64 -9.79 12.87
CA GLY A 90 10.80 -9.01 12.45
C GLY A 90 10.53 -8.20 11.18
N PHE A 91 9.85 -8.80 10.21
CA PHE A 91 9.45 -8.11 8.99
C PHE A 91 8.41 -7.01 9.24
N VAL A 92 7.35 -7.28 10.00
CA VAL A 92 6.35 -6.24 10.35
C VAL A 92 7.02 -5.09 11.11
N ALA A 93 7.95 -5.39 12.03
CA ALA A 93 8.69 -4.37 12.76
C ALA A 93 9.56 -3.50 11.84
N SER A 94 10.23 -4.09 10.84
CA SER A 94 11.04 -3.32 9.89
C SER A 94 10.19 -2.42 9.00
N LEU A 95 9.00 -2.87 8.57
CA LEU A 95 8.05 -2.04 7.85
C LEU A 95 7.54 -0.88 8.71
N ARG A 96 7.17 -1.14 9.96
CA ARG A 96 6.69 -0.10 10.90
C ARG A 96 7.76 0.95 11.15
N ALA A 97 9.00 0.53 11.41
CA ALA A 97 10.12 1.44 11.60
C ALA A 97 10.36 2.36 10.39
N ALA A 98 10.23 1.83 9.17
CA ALA A 98 10.37 2.64 7.95
C ALA A 98 9.22 3.64 7.76
N LEU A 99 8.00 3.30 8.21
CA LEU A 99 6.84 4.19 8.13
C LEU A 99 6.81 5.25 9.25
N ASP A 100 7.37 4.97 10.42
CA ASP A 100 7.47 5.93 11.54
C ASP A 100 8.55 7.00 11.33
N GLY A 101 9.52 6.75 10.45
CA GLY A 101 10.60 7.68 10.13
C GLY A 101 10.28 8.69 9.02
N SER A 102 9.05 8.72 8.51
CA SER A 102 8.56 9.69 7.50
C SER A 102 7.85 10.89 8.15
#